data_AF-A0A2U3CGP9-F1
#
_entry.id   AF-A0A2U3CGP9-F1
#
_cell.length_a   1.000
_cell.length_b   1.000
_cell.length_c   1.000
_cell.angle_alpha   90.00
_cell.angle_beta   90.00
_cell.angle_gamma   90.00
#
_symmetry.space_group_name_H-M   'P 1'
#
loop_
_entity.id
_entity.type
_entity.pdbx_description
1 polymer ?
#
loop_
_entity_poly.entity_id
_entity_poly.type
_entity_poly.pdbx_seq_one_letter_code
_entity_poly.pdbx_strand_id
1 'polypeptide(L)'
;MSYQDDMNALIQNGYVSIVTILDPNGAPYWTNQPEWQVDGPALLSSWQNKEPGVNIAGVRYSSMVNDWEVGNYVARNVGGAGIICLVRAPNNYYFLTWTPGDVQIPSINVHGEVAKMAIKFQ
;
A
#
# COMPACT_ATOMS: atom_id res chain seq x y z
N MET A 1 -17.52 -4.81 12.21
CA MET A 1 -16.42 -3.84 12.13
C MET A 1 -16.15 -3.59 10.66
N SER A 2 -16.26 -2.34 10.24
CA SER A 2 -16.12 -1.93 8.84
C SER A 2 -14.64 -1.88 8.43
N TYR A 3 -14.35 -1.77 7.12
CA TYR A 3 -12.97 -1.53 6.67
C TYR A 3 -12.42 -0.20 7.20
N GLN A 4 -13.29 0.79 7.45
CA GLN A 4 -12.90 2.11 7.97
C GLN A 4 -12.45 2.02 9.42
N ASP A 5 -13.09 1.18 10.24
CA ASP A 5 -12.69 0.95 11.63
C ASP A 5 -11.29 0.35 11.71
N ASP A 6 -11.02 -0.66 10.88
CA ASP A 6 -9.69 -1.28 10.78
C ASP A 6 -8.64 -0.26 10.30
N MET A 7 -8.97 0.51 9.26
CA MET A 7 -8.09 1.54 8.70
C MET A 7 -7.72 2.59 9.76
N ASN A 8 -8.72 3.10 10.48
CA ASN A 8 -8.52 4.07 11.54
C ASN A 8 -7.67 3.49 12.68
N ALA A 9 -7.89 2.23 13.05
CA ALA A 9 -7.06 1.57 14.05
C ALA A 9 -5.60 1.42 13.59
N LEU A 10 -5.34 1.07 12.33
CA LEU A 10 -3.98 0.96 11.80
C LEU A 10 -3.26 2.31 11.78
N ILE A 11 -3.97 3.38 11.44
CA ILE A 11 -3.43 4.75 11.46
C ILE A 11 -3.15 5.20 12.90
N GLN A 12 -4.12 5.04 13.81
CA GLN A 12 -4.00 5.46 15.21
C GLN A 12 -2.90 4.70 15.97
N ASN A 13 -2.70 3.42 15.65
CA ASN A 13 -1.65 2.60 16.26
C ASN A 13 -0.28 2.80 15.62
N GLY A 14 -0.15 3.67 14.60
CA GLY A 14 1.12 3.94 13.91
C GLY A 14 1.64 2.78 13.04
N TYR A 15 0.77 1.81 12.70
CA TYR A 15 1.15 0.71 11.80
C TYR A 15 1.33 1.20 10.36
N VAL A 16 0.51 2.16 9.95
CA VAL A 16 0.58 2.85 8.66
C VAL A 16 0.39 4.34 8.91
N SER A 17 1.10 5.19 8.19
CA SER A 17 0.93 6.66 8.30
C SER A 17 0.09 7.19 7.16
N ILE A 18 0.23 6.63 5.97
CA ILE A 18 -0.54 7.04 4.80
C ILE A 18 -1.30 5.84 4.24
N VAL A 19 -2.55 6.06 3.89
CA VAL A 19 -3.43 5.12 3.19
C VAL A 19 -4.08 5.85 2.04
N THR A 20 -3.90 5.32 0.83
CA THR A 20 -4.57 5.77 -0.39
C THR A 20 -5.32 4.58 -0.99
N ILE A 21 -6.61 4.76 -1.24
CA ILE A 21 -7.43 3.81 -1.97
C ILE A 21 -7.41 4.22 -3.43
N LEU A 22 -6.95 3.32 -4.31
CA LEU A 22 -6.96 3.50 -5.74
C LEU A 22 -8.15 2.74 -6.35
N ASP A 23 -8.77 3.33 -7.36
CA ASP A 23 -9.76 2.66 -8.19
C ASP A 23 -9.11 1.57 -9.08
N PRO A 24 -9.90 0.77 -9.82
CA PRO A 24 -9.37 -0.26 -10.71
C PRO A 24 -8.41 0.23 -11.80
N ASN A 25 -8.41 1.52 -12.12
CA ASN A 25 -7.51 2.13 -13.11
C ASN A 25 -6.26 2.75 -12.46
N GLY A 26 -6.16 2.71 -11.13
CA GLY A 26 -5.08 3.34 -10.37
C GLY A 26 -5.31 4.81 -10.03
N ALA A 27 -6.49 5.39 -10.31
CA ALA A 27 -6.78 6.75 -9.91
C ALA A 27 -7.10 6.81 -8.40
N PRO A 28 -6.65 7.84 -7.66
CA PRO A 28 -6.99 7.99 -6.24
C PRO A 28 -8.50 8.16 -6.04
N TYR A 29 -9.12 7.20 -5.36
CA TYR A 29 -10.51 7.28 -4.92
C TYR A 29 -10.62 8.02 -3.58
N TRP A 30 -9.70 7.74 -2.65
CA TRP A 30 -9.65 8.35 -1.33
C TRP A 30 -8.23 8.31 -0.76
N THR A 31 -7.86 9.27 0.08
CA THR A 31 -6.59 9.24 0.81
C THR A 31 -6.71 10.01 2.12
N ASN A 32 -5.94 9.61 3.14
CA ASN A 32 -5.76 10.41 4.35
C ASN A 32 -4.68 11.50 4.21
N GLN A 33 -3.90 11.48 3.11
CA GLN A 33 -2.80 12.43 2.85
C GLN A 33 -2.86 12.94 1.39
N PRO A 34 -3.68 13.97 1.09
CA PRO A 34 -3.89 14.48 -0.27
C PRO A 34 -2.64 15.00 -0.98
N GLU A 35 -1.65 15.46 -0.22
CA GLU A 35 -0.36 15.94 -0.73
C GLU A 35 0.60 14.81 -1.12
N TRP A 36 0.31 13.56 -0.73
CA TRP A 36 1.10 12.41 -1.14
C TRP A 36 0.75 12.04 -2.59
N GLN A 37 1.46 12.65 -3.52
CA GLN A 37 1.24 12.44 -4.95
C GLN A 37 1.79 11.07 -5.39
N VAL A 38 0.87 10.18 -5.78
CA VAL A 38 1.19 8.86 -6.32
C VAL A 38 0.66 8.75 -7.75
N ASP A 39 1.52 8.33 -8.67
CA ASP A 39 1.12 7.88 -9.99
C ASP A 39 0.63 6.42 -9.89
N GLY A 40 -0.63 6.25 -9.50
CA GLY A 40 -1.23 4.93 -9.31
C GLY A 40 -1.25 4.07 -10.58
N PRO A 41 -1.58 4.58 -11.78
CA PRO A 41 -1.49 3.80 -13.01
C PRO A 41 -0.08 3.27 -13.29
N ALA A 42 0.96 4.12 -13.13
CA ALA A 42 2.34 3.67 -13.31
C ALA A 42 2.75 2.64 -12.25
N LEU A 43 2.30 2.82 -11.00
CA LEU A 43 2.51 1.86 -9.92
C LEU A 43 1.88 0.49 -10.23
N LEU A 44 0.63 0.46 -10.68
CA LEU A 44 -0.07 -0.78 -11.04
C LEU A 44 0.61 -1.47 -12.24
N SER A 45 1.03 -0.71 -13.24
CA SER A 45 1.78 -1.24 -14.39
C SER A 45 3.13 -1.84 -13.96
N SER A 46 3.91 -1.14 -13.14
CA SER A 46 5.19 -1.61 -12.61
C SER A 46 5.01 -2.89 -11.78
N TRP A 47 3.95 -2.93 -10.95
CA TRP A 47 3.59 -4.11 -10.19
C TRP A 47 3.24 -5.30 -11.10
N GLN A 48 2.32 -5.12 -12.04
CA GLN A 48 1.90 -6.15 -13.01
C GLN A 48 3.08 -6.69 -13.83
N ASN A 49 4.01 -5.82 -14.23
CA ASN A 49 5.20 -6.19 -15.01
C ASN A 49 6.33 -6.79 -14.17
N LYS A 50 6.12 -6.95 -12.85
CA LYS A 50 7.10 -7.51 -11.91
C LYS A 50 8.43 -6.76 -11.91
N GLU A 51 8.38 -5.44 -12.02
CA GLU A 51 9.57 -4.62 -11.92
C GLU A 51 10.22 -4.79 -10.53
N PRO A 52 11.57 -4.67 -10.44
CA PRO A 52 12.30 -4.87 -9.18
C PRO A 52 12.07 -3.75 -8.15
N GLY A 53 11.28 -2.73 -8.48
CA GLY A 53 10.95 -1.64 -7.59
C GLY A 53 10.09 -0.58 -8.27
N VAL A 54 9.59 0.35 -7.45
CA VAL A 54 8.68 1.43 -7.85
C VAL A 54 9.20 2.77 -7.35
N ASN A 55 8.87 3.85 -8.05
CA ASN A 55 9.12 5.21 -7.59
C ASN A 55 7.80 5.82 -7.10
N ILE A 56 7.78 6.27 -5.85
CA ILE A 56 6.60 6.93 -5.25
C ILE A 56 7.08 8.23 -4.61
N ALA A 57 6.47 9.36 -4.99
CA ALA A 57 6.84 10.69 -4.50
C ALA A 57 8.36 10.99 -4.57
N GLY A 58 9.03 10.53 -5.65
CA GLY A 58 10.48 10.71 -5.85
C GLY A 58 11.37 9.74 -5.07
N VAL A 59 10.82 8.81 -4.29
CA VAL A 59 11.57 7.82 -3.52
C VAL A 59 11.45 6.44 -4.18
N ARG A 60 12.60 5.77 -4.38
CA ARG A 60 12.66 4.41 -4.92
C ARG A 60 12.42 3.37 -3.83
N TYR A 61 11.48 2.45 -4.03
CA TYR A 61 11.24 1.30 -3.16
C TYR A 61 11.54 0.02 -3.93
N SER A 62 12.39 -0.84 -3.37
CA SER A 62 12.71 -2.14 -3.95
C SER A 62 11.63 -3.16 -3.59
N SER A 63 11.13 -3.89 -4.58
CA SER A 63 10.10 -4.89 -4.39
C SER A 63 10.65 -6.08 -3.60
N MET A 64 9.92 -6.48 -2.56
CA MET A 64 10.23 -7.65 -1.71
C MET A 64 9.24 -8.78 -1.97
N VAL A 65 7.97 -8.44 -2.16
CA VAL A 65 6.88 -9.35 -2.51
C VAL A 65 6.17 -8.76 -3.71
N ASN A 66 5.97 -9.58 -4.75
CA ASN A 66 5.24 -9.18 -5.95
C ASN A 66 4.41 -10.34 -6.47
N ASP A 67 3.21 -10.48 -5.91
CA ASP A 67 2.23 -11.50 -6.25
C ASP A 67 1.00 -10.85 -6.88
N TRP A 68 1.18 -10.27 -8.08
CA TRP A 68 0.10 -9.60 -8.85
C TRP A 68 -1.18 -10.45 -8.94
N GLU A 69 -1.04 -11.75 -9.25
CA GLU A 69 -2.18 -12.66 -9.40
C GLU A 69 -3.01 -12.80 -8.13
N VAL A 70 -2.34 -12.79 -6.97
CA VAL A 70 -2.97 -12.89 -5.63
C VAL A 70 -3.38 -11.51 -5.10
N GLY A 71 -2.87 -10.44 -5.70
CA GLY A 71 -3.18 -9.07 -5.31
C GLY A 71 -2.35 -8.57 -4.12
N ASN A 72 -1.12 -9.09 -3.92
CA ASN A 72 -0.22 -8.66 -2.86
C ASN A 72 1.08 -8.06 -3.40
N TYR A 73 1.47 -6.93 -2.83
CA TYR A 73 2.75 -6.28 -3.12
C TYR A 73 3.33 -5.61 -1.88
N VAL A 74 4.63 -5.80 -1.69
CA VAL A 74 5.40 -5.16 -0.61
C VAL A 74 6.72 -4.67 -1.19
N ALA A 75 7.06 -3.42 -0.91
CA ALA A 75 8.33 -2.83 -1.30
C ALA A 75 8.93 -2.03 -0.14
N ARG A 76 10.27 -1.93 -0.09
CA ARG A 76 10.98 -1.20 0.96
C ARG A 76 12.02 -0.28 0.35
N ASN A 77 12.14 0.92 0.90
CA ASN A 77 13.23 1.80 0.55
C ASN A 77 14.50 1.37 1.30
N VAL A 78 15.58 1.12 0.56
CA VAL A 78 16.88 0.70 1.13
C VAL A 78 17.52 1.82 1.96
N GLY A 79 17.23 3.08 1.62
CA GLY A 79 17.68 4.26 2.36
C GLY A 79 16.92 4.54 3.66
N GLY A 80 15.99 3.66 4.07
CA GLY A 80 15.27 3.80 5.33
C GLY A 80 14.01 4.67 5.28
N ALA A 81 13.55 5.10 4.10
CA ALA A 81 12.33 5.91 3.96
C ALA A 81 11.02 5.13 4.20
N GLY A 82 11.09 3.87 4.63
CA GLY A 82 9.92 3.06 5.01
C GLY A 82 9.54 1.97 4.03
N ILE A 83 8.29 1.51 4.19
CA ILE A 83 7.70 0.35 3.52
C ILE A 83 6.44 0.79 2.80
N ILE A 84 6.23 0.23 1.61
CA ILE A 84 5.02 0.34 0.82
C ILE A 84 4.34 -1.02 0.80
N CYS A 85 3.06 -1.06 1.11
CA CYS A 85 2.22 -2.23 0.86
C CYS A 85 1.11 -1.83 -0.10
N LEU A 86 0.78 -2.71 -1.04
CA LEU A 86 -0.35 -2.56 -1.93
C LEU A 86 -1.13 -3.87 -1.95
N VAL A 87 -2.43 -3.79 -1.67
CA VAL A 87 -3.32 -4.96 -1.62
C VAL A 87 -4.55 -4.72 -2.47
N ARG A 88 -4.89 -5.68 -3.35
CA ARG A 88 -6.11 -5.66 -4.16
C ARG A 88 -7.29 -6.19 -3.33
N ALA A 89 -8.33 -5.38 -3.21
CA ALA A 89 -9.61 -5.75 -2.62
C ALA A 89 -10.47 -6.60 -3.58
N PRO A 90 -11.48 -7.35 -3.09
CA PRO A 90 -12.34 -8.19 -3.94
C PRO A 90 -13.10 -7.42 -5.03
N ASN A 91 -13.38 -6.14 -4.82
CA ASN A 91 -14.03 -5.26 -5.79
C ASN A 91 -13.04 -4.57 -6.77
N ASN A 92 -11.79 -5.04 -6.84
CA ASN A 92 -10.69 -4.55 -7.68
C ASN A 92 -10.16 -3.15 -7.34
N TYR A 93 -10.55 -2.57 -6.21
CA TYR A 93 -9.84 -1.41 -5.68
C TYR A 93 -8.52 -1.84 -5.03
N TYR A 94 -7.62 -0.89 -4.84
CA TYR A 94 -6.31 -1.17 -4.26
C TYR A 94 -6.05 -0.30 -3.04
N PHE A 95 -5.58 -0.92 -1.95
CA PHE A 95 -5.15 -0.23 -0.75
C PHE A 95 -3.65 -0.05 -0.78
N LEU A 96 -3.20 1.16 -1.10
CA LEU A 96 -1.81 1.58 -1.03
C LEU A 96 -1.53 2.17 0.36
N THR A 97 -0.58 1.61 1.07
CA THR A 97 -0.16 2.13 2.37
C THR A 97 1.32 2.44 2.41
N TRP A 98 1.68 3.46 3.19
CA TRP A 98 3.07 3.73 3.54
C TRP A 98 3.25 3.70 5.06
N THR A 99 4.27 2.96 5.48
CA THR A 99 4.73 2.87 6.86
C THR A 99 6.12 3.49 6.96
N PRO A 100 6.33 4.45 7.89
CA PRO A 100 7.63 5.05 8.14
C PRO A 100 8.72 4.02 8.48
N GLY A 101 9.98 4.33 8.17
CA GLY A 101 11.10 3.41 8.38
C GLY A 101 11.57 3.26 9.84
N ASP A 102 11.17 4.18 10.71
CA ASP A 102 11.41 4.15 12.16
C ASP A 102 10.43 3.23 12.91
N VAL A 103 9.33 2.84 12.28
CA VAL A 103 8.39 1.87 12.82
C VAL A 103 9.00 0.46 12.76
N GLN A 104 9.31 -0.10 13.94
CA GLN A 104 9.89 -1.44 14.08
C GLN A 104 8.84 -2.56 13.98
N ILE A 105 8.10 -2.59 12.87
CA ILE A 105 7.13 -3.64 12.58
C ILE A 105 7.61 -4.41 11.35
N PRO A 106 7.68 -5.76 11.41
CA PRO A 106 8.01 -6.55 10.23
C PRO A 106 7.06 -6.24 9.06
N SER A 107 7.59 -6.03 7.85
CA SER A 107 6.80 -5.66 6.67
C SER A 107 5.63 -6.62 6.40
N ILE A 108 5.82 -7.91 6.70
CA ILE A 108 4.80 -8.94 6.51
C ILE A 108 3.59 -8.76 7.45
N ASN A 109 3.80 -8.20 8.65
CA ASN A 109 2.72 -7.95 9.61
C ASN A 109 1.88 -6.76 9.16
N VAL A 110 2.54 -5.71 8.64
CA VAL A 110 1.84 -4.56 8.04
C VAL A 110 0.98 -5.03 6.87
N HIS A 111 1.54 -5.82 5.97
CA HIS A 111 0.80 -6.40 4.85
C HIS A 111 -0.41 -7.24 5.31
N GLY A 112 -0.23 -8.11 6.30
CA GLY A 112 -1.31 -8.96 6.81
C GLY A 112 -2.50 -8.18 7.37
N GLU A 113 -2.24 -7.08 8.10
CA GLU A 113 -3.31 -6.22 8.61
C GLU A 113 -4.00 -5.42 7.50
N VAL A 114 -3.23 -4.89 6.55
CA VAL A 114 -3.80 -4.20 5.37
C VAL A 114 -4.66 -5.16 4.53
N ALA A 115 -4.25 -6.42 4.40
CA ALA A 115 -5.03 -7.43 3.68
C ALA A 115 -6.36 -7.76 4.38
N LYS A 116 -6.37 -7.89 5.71
CA LYS A 116 -7.61 -8.09 6.48
C LYS A 116 -8.59 -6.92 6.30
N MET A 117 -8.07 -5.69 6.29
CA MET A 117 -8.85 -4.48 6.03
C MET A 117 -9.40 -4.48 4.60
N ALA A 118 -8.56 -4.74 3.59
CA ALA A 118 -8.95 -4.69 2.18
C ALA A 118 -10.04 -5.70 1.81
N ILE A 119 -10.05 -6.90 2.40
CA ILE A 119 -11.07 -7.93 2.17
C ILE A 119 -12.48 -7.47 2.58
N LYS A 120 -12.58 -6.53 3.53
CA LYS A 120 -13.86 -5.97 4.01
C LYS A 120 -14.41 -4.87 3.12
N PHE A 121 -13.66 -4.45 2.10
CA PHE A 121 -14.09 -3.44 1.14
C PHE A 121 -14.84 -4.12 -0.01
N GLN A 122 -16.18 -4.07 0.05
CA GLN A 122 -17.10 -4.65 -0.93
C GLN A 122 -17.87 -3.54 -1.62
#